data_AF-A0A947EVE8-F1
#
_entry.id   AF-A0A947EVE8-F1
#
_cell.length_a   1.000
_cell.length_b   1.000
_cell.length_c   1.000
_cell.angle_alpha   90.00
_cell.angle_beta   90.00
_cell.angle_gamma   90.00
#
_symmetry.space_group_name_H-M   'P 1'
#
loop_
_entity.id
_entity.type
_entity.pdbx_description
1 polymer ?
#
loop_
_entity_poly.entity_id
_entity_poly.type
_entity_poly.pdbx_seq_one_letter_code
_entity_poly.pdbx_strand_id
1 'polypeptide(L)'
;MRKITNYLSVAVLIPFVFSCTDLEIEATDSLITDGFAGVANIEGEVANLKNIISSGALANQESLFALNEVSTDEFVVATRGTDWGDNGRWLSIHQHTWNTELSDIINPWQALNSVTINASRVINDKSVNTAGGDVAQLKAEARFYRAWAMEWILDMWRQVPIRDVDASNSAIPDVLTGQAAVDFIVADLNAAIADLPEVTAGDGIDLKSSPTKASANLLIARLHLNKHVYLGTSPETGDMQTVVSAVDEITADGYTLAASGDYFDIFRPSNDVETIWWSPADTGPYIWNTLHYSQDFPGFNDGGGWNGFATLSEFYQLFEGNPDTNYPGDG
;
A
#
# COMPACT_ATOMS: atom_id res chain seq x y z
N MET A 1 -47.11 -22.65 65.07
CA MET A 1 -46.05 -21.68 64.71
C MET A 1 -44.65 -22.29 64.57
N ARG A 2 -44.19 -23.21 65.44
CA ARG A 2 -42.84 -23.84 65.33
C ARG A 2 -42.51 -24.57 64.02
N LYS A 3 -43.50 -25.13 63.31
CA LYS A 3 -43.27 -25.83 62.02
C LYS A 3 -43.01 -24.86 60.87
N ILE A 4 -43.62 -23.67 60.87
CA ILE A 4 -43.47 -22.66 59.79
C ILE A 4 -42.09 -21.98 59.86
N THR A 5 -41.56 -21.73 61.06
CA THR A 5 -40.20 -21.20 61.26
C THR A 5 -39.10 -22.13 60.74
N ASN A 6 -39.29 -23.45 60.81
CA ASN A 6 -38.30 -24.41 60.29
C ASN A 6 -38.30 -24.45 58.75
N TYR A 7 -39.46 -24.34 58.10
CA TYR A 7 -39.53 -24.26 56.64
C TYR A 7 -39.01 -22.92 56.10
N LEU A 8 -39.23 -21.81 56.83
CA LEU A 8 -38.64 -20.51 56.48
C LEU A 8 -37.11 -20.51 56.59
N SER A 9 -36.56 -21.20 57.60
CA SER A 9 -35.11 -21.28 57.81
C SER A 9 -34.40 -22.09 56.71
N VAL A 10 -35.04 -23.15 56.21
CA VAL A 10 -34.51 -23.98 55.11
C VAL A 10 -34.67 -23.27 53.76
N ALA A 11 -35.77 -22.53 53.54
CA ALA A 11 -35.98 -21.77 52.30
C ALA A 11 -35.01 -20.59 52.12
N VAL A 12 -34.52 -19.98 53.21
CA VAL A 12 -33.54 -18.87 53.18
C VAL A 12 -32.11 -19.36 52.94
N LEU A 13 -31.81 -20.65 53.15
CA LEU A 13 -30.46 -21.22 52.97
C LEU A 13 -30.18 -21.71 51.53
N ILE A 14 -31.21 -21.98 50.73
CA ILE A 14 -31.09 -22.48 49.36
C ILE A 14 -30.52 -21.47 48.34
N PRO A 15 -30.75 -20.13 48.42
CA PRO A 15 -30.18 -19.20 47.45
C PRO A 15 -28.67 -18.97 47.65
N PHE A 16 -28.12 -19.26 48.84
CA PHE A 16 -26.69 -19.06 49.13
C PHE A 16 -25.79 -20.17 48.58
N VAL A 17 -26.35 -21.33 48.20
CA VAL A 17 -25.56 -22.45 47.64
C VAL A 17 -25.28 -22.28 46.13
N PHE A 18 -25.94 -21.32 45.47
CA PHE A 18 -25.72 -20.98 44.06
C PHE A 18 -24.85 -19.72 43.86
N SER A 19 -24.24 -19.19 44.94
CA SER A 19 -23.44 -17.95 44.89
C SER A 19 -22.01 -18.14 44.36
N CYS A 20 -21.60 -19.36 44.02
CA CYS A 20 -20.31 -19.65 43.39
C CYS A 20 -20.54 -20.02 41.92
N THR A 21 -21.09 -19.10 41.14
CA THR A 21 -20.91 -19.18 39.68
C THR A 21 -19.49 -18.73 39.40
N ASP A 22 -18.66 -19.68 39.00
CA ASP A 22 -17.40 -19.38 38.35
C ASP A 22 -17.71 -18.59 37.07
N LEU A 23 -17.24 -17.34 37.05
CA LEU A 23 -17.51 -16.33 36.02
C LEU A 23 -16.24 -16.05 35.22
N GLU A 24 -15.35 -17.04 35.15
CA GLU A 24 -14.24 -17.03 34.21
C GLU A 24 -14.78 -17.11 32.77
N ILE A 25 -14.41 -16.13 31.96
CA ILE A 25 -14.81 -16.06 30.55
C ILE A 25 -13.96 -17.07 29.79
N GLU A 26 -14.55 -18.22 29.42
CA GLU A 26 -13.92 -19.13 28.48
C GLU A 26 -14.08 -18.57 27.06
N ALA A 27 -13.01 -17.94 26.56
CA ALA A 27 -12.99 -17.47 25.19
C ALA A 27 -12.79 -18.65 24.23
N THR A 28 -13.84 -18.98 23.46
CA THR A 28 -13.81 -20.08 22.48
C THR A 28 -13.23 -19.66 21.13
N ASP A 29 -13.26 -18.37 20.81
CA ASP A 29 -12.87 -17.80 19.51
C ASP A 29 -12.03 -16.51 19.63
N SER A 30 -11.70 -16.11 20.85
CA SER A 30 -11.04 -14.85 21.17
C SER A 30 -9.83 -15.09 22.09
N LEU A 31 -8.80 -14.26 21.99
CA LEU A 31 -7.68 -14.29 22.92
C LEU A 31 -7.95 -13.25 24.02
N ILE A 32 -8.14 -13.71 25.26
CA ILE A 32 -8.19 -12.82 26.43
C ILE A 32 -6.77 -12.74 26.98
N THR A 33 -6.08 -11.67 26.62
CA THR A 33 -4.70 -11.41 27.06
C THR A 33 -4.56 -9.95 27.51
N ASP A 34 -3.74 -9.71 28.52
CA ASP A 34 -3.33 -8.36 28.87
C ASP A 34 -2.37 -7.83 27.80
N GLY A 35 -2.87 -6.92 26.96
CA GLY A 35 -2.10 -6.33 25.86
C GLY A 35 -1.99 -7.24 24.63
N PHE A 36 -1.05 -6.91 23.74
CA PHE A 36 -0.86 -7.65 22.50
C PHE A 36 -0.09 -8.95 22.77
N ALA A 37 -0.66 -10.08 22.33
CA ALA A 37 -0.12 -11.42 22.54
C ALA A 37 0.78 -11.94 21.39
N GLY A 38 1.00 -11.13 20.36
CA GLY A 38 1.61 -11.58 19.11
C GLY A 38 0.56 -12.02 18.08
N VAL A 39 0.96 -12.01 16.81
CA VAL A 39 0.17 -12.54 15.70
C VAL A 39 0.19 -14.08 15.77
N ALA A 40 -0.98 -14.70 15.70
CA ALA A 40 -1.12 -16.16 15.80
C ALA A 40 -0.59 -16.91 14.57
N ASN A 41 -0.68 -16.29 13.38
CA ASN A 41 -0.12 -16.80 12.13
C ASN A 41 0.50 -15.64 11.35
N ILE A 42 1.81 -15.43 11.48
CA ILE A 42 2.51 -14.33 10.80
C ILE A 42 2.46 -14.48 9.28
N GLU A 43 2.57 -15.69 8.72
CA GLU A 43 2.52 -15.93 7.28
C GLU A 43 1.18 -15.48 6.69
N GLY A 44 0.07 -15.81 7.36
CA GLY A 44 -1.26 -15.37 6.95
C GLY A 44 -1.42 -13.84 7.01
N GLU A 45 -0.85 -13.19 8.03
CA GLU A 45 -0.90 -11.72 8.14
C GLU A 45 -0.02 -11.05 7.09
N VAL A 46 1.17 -11.56 6.78
CA VAL A 46 2.02 -11.05 5.69
C VAL A 46 1.33 -11.22 4.33
N ALA A 47 0.66 -12.35 4.09
CA ALA A 47 -0.14 -12.53 2.90
C ALA A 47 -1.30 -11.52 2.81
N ASN A 48 -1.93 -11.17 3.94
CA ASN A 48 -2.94 -10.12 4.00
C ASN A 48 -2.36 -8.73 3.66
N LEU A 49 -1.18 -8.38 4.18
CA LEU A 49 -0.48 -7.15 3.81
C LEU A 49 -0.23 -7.09 2.30
N LYS A 50 0.31 -8.17 1.73
CA LYS A 50 0.52 -8.31 0.28
C LYS A 50 -0.78 -8.09 -0.48
N ASN A 51 -1.87 -8.74 -0.08
CA ASN A 51 -3.16 -8.65 -0.75
C ASN A 51 -3.75 -7.23 -0.74
N ILE A 52 -3.61 -6.47 0.35
CA ILE A 52 -4.06 -5.07 0.40
C ILE A 52 -3.35 -4.27 -0.69
N ILE A 53 -2.03 -4.43 -0.79
CA ILE A 53 -1.17 -3.71 -1.75
C ILE A 53 -1.45 -4.19 -3.18
N SER A 54 -1.54 -5.50 -3.38
CA SER A 54 -1.60 -6.12 -4.70
C SER A 54 -3.01 -6.24 -5.28
N SER A 55 -4.04 -5.86 -4.52
CA SER A 55 -5.43 -5.86 -4.99
C SER A 55 -5.70 -4.83 -6.09
N GLY A 56 -4.82 -3.83 -6.25
CA GLY A 56 -5.04 -2.68 -7.12
C GLY A 56 -5.95 -1.61 -6.50
N ALA A 57 -6.63 -1.87 -5.39
CA ALA A 57 -7.62 -0.94 -4.82
C ALA A 57 -7.01 0.40 -4.38
N LEU A 58 -5.74 0.42 -3.97
CA LEU A 58 -5.02 1.64 -3.56
C LEU A 58 -4.80 2.62 -4.71
N ALA A 59 -4.68 2.11 -5.93
CA ALA A 59 -4.24 2.89 -7.07
C ALA A 59 -5.05 2.62 -8.32
N ASN A 60 -6.27 2.06 -8.24
CA ASN A 60 -7.18 1.86 -9.39
C ASN A 60 -7.51 3.20 -10.08
N GLN A 61 -8.52 3.32 -10.97
CA GLN A 61 -8.85 4.63 -11.56
C GLN A 61 -9.24 5.74 -10.55
N GLU A 62 -9.33 5.39 -9.26
CA GLU A 62 -9.67 6.22 -8.12
C GLU A 62 -8.48 6.32 -7.15
N SER A 63 -8.68 6.87 -5.95
CA SER A 63 -7.70 6.85 -4.86
C SER A 63 -6.36 7.48 -5.26
N LEU A 64 -5.22 6.80 -5.03
CA LEU A 64 -3.90 7.37 -5.26
C LEU A 64 -3.67 7.74 -6.73
N PHE A 65 -4.17 6.96 -7.69
CA PHE A 65 -4.01 7.29 -9.11
C PHE A 65 -4.77 8.56 -9.45
N ALA A 66 -6.06 8.65 -9.10
CA ALA A 66 -6.82 9.87 -9.36
C ALA A 66 -6.17 11.12 -8.74
N LEU A 67 -5.65 10.99 -7.51
CA LEU A 67 -4.97 12.09 -6.83
C LEU A 67 -3.62 12.45 -7.46
N ASN A 68 -2.89 11.50 -8.06
CA ASN A 68 -1.57 11.75 -8.66
C ASN A 68 -1.60 12.01 -10.17
N GLU A 69 -2.73 11.74 -10.84
CA GLU A 69 -2.83 11.80 -12.31
C GLU A 69 -3.89 12.80 -12.79
N VAL A 70 -5.06 12.83 -12.14
CA VAL A 70 -6.13 13.78 -12.53
C VAL A 70 -5.87 15.17 -11.97
N SER A 71 -5.06 15.26 -10.91
CA SER A 71 -4.63 16.53 -10.33
C SER A 71 -3.44 17.16 -11.08
N THR A 72 -2.84 16.45 -12.03
CA THR A 72 -1.70 16.94 -12.82
C THR A 72 -2.17 17.44 -14.20
N ASP A 73 -1.21 17.72 -15.07
CA ASP A 73 -1.40 18.06 -16.47
C ASP A 73 -1.49 16.83 -17.40
N GLU A 74 -1.49 15.61 -16.86
CA GLU A 74 -1.53 14.39 -17.68
C GLU A 74 -2.96 14.02 -18.12
N PHE A 75 -3.93 14.12 -17.22
CA PHE A 75 -5.32 13.72 -17.46
C PHE A 75 -6.36 14.78 -17.14
N VAL A 76 -7.40 14.80 -17.98
CA VAL A 76 -8.67 15.48 -17.73
C VAL A 76 -9.81 14.46 -17.79
N VAL A 77 -10.72 14.53 -16.83
CA VAL A 77 -11.92 13.69 -16.80
C VAL A 77 -13.13 14.60 -16.99
N ALA A 78 -13.60 14.68 -18.24
CA ALA A 78 -14.73 15.53 -18.61
C ALA A 78 -16.05 14.81 -18.37
N THR A 79 -17.05 15.53 -17.83
CA THR A 79 -18.42 15.02 -17.76
C THR A 79 -18.98 14.84 -19.18
N ARG A 80 -19.38 13.61 -19.52
CA ARG A 80 -19.93 13.27 -20.84
C ARG A 80 -21.36 12.78 -20.69
N GLY A 81 -22.32 13.68 -20.89
CA GLY A 81 -23.74 13.36 -20.71
C GLY A 81 -24.05 13.06 -19.25
N THR A 82 -24.49 11.83 -18.95
CA THR A 82 -24.76 11.37 -17.58
C THR A 82 -23.54 10.76 -16.89
N ASP A 83 -22.47 10.48 -17.63
CA ASP A 83 -21.31 9.77 -17.14
C ASP A 83 -20.20 10.74 -16.73
N TRP A 84 -19.33 10.30 -15.82
CA TRP A 84 -18.15 11.05 -15.35
C TRP A 84 -18.47 12.41 -14.72
N GLY A 85 -19.73 12.61 -14.33
CA GLY A 85 -20.16 13.76 -13.54
C GLY A 85 -19.76 13.62 -12.08
N ASP A 86 -19.99 12.43 -11.50
CA ASP A 86 -19.64 12.01 -10.14
C ASP A 86 -19.77 13.11 -9.07
N ASN A 87 -20.86 13.87 -9.15
CA ASN A 87 -21.15 15.02 -8.28
C ASN A 87 -20.01 16.06 -8.20
N GLY A 88 -19.31 16.29 -9.31
CA GLY A 88 -18.20 17.24 -9.40
C GLY A 88 -16.86 16.72 -8.87
N ARG A 89 -16.77 15.45 -8.46
CA ARG A 89 -15.55 14.80 -7.95
C ARG A 89 -14.32 15.07 -8.80
N TRP A 90 -14.37 14.76 -10.09
CA TRP A 90 -13.22 14.89 -10.98
C TRP A 90 -12.79 16.33 -11.19
N LEU A 91 -13.74 17.25 -11.32
CA LEU A 91 -13.46 18.68 -11.42
C LEU A 91 -12.79 19.17 -10.13
N SER A 92 -13.26 18.69 -8.98
CA SER A 92 -12.68 19.01 -7.68
C SER A 92 -11.24 18.54 -7.55
N ILE A 93 -10.91 17.35 -8.09
CA ILE A 93 -9.55 16.81 -8.16
C ILE A 93 -8.70 17.66 -9.11
N HIS A 94 -9.15 17.86 -10.34
CA HIS A 94 -8.37 18.59 -11.35
C HIS A 94 -8.07 20.05 -10.96
N GLN A 95 -8.99 20.72 -10.25
CA GLN A 95 -8.83 22.11 -9.81
C GLN A 95 -8.18 22.27 -8.42
N HIS A 96 -7.80 21.18 -7.76
CA HIS A 96 -7.29 21.20 -6.38
C HIS A 96 -8.25 21.85 -5.37
N THR A 97 -9.55 21.61 -5.52
CA THR A 97 -10.61 22.22 -4.66
C THR A 97 -11.33 21.21 -3.75
N TRP A 98 -10.78 20.00 -3.61
CA TRP A 98 -11.37 18.95 -2.79
C TRP A 98 -11.38 19.30 -1.29
N ASN A 99 -12.31 18.66 -0.58
CA ASN A 99 -12.43 18.74 0.87
C ASN A 99 -11.96 17.43 1.54
N THR A 100 -12.06 17.37 2.86
CA THR A 100 -11.65 16.19 3.66
C THR A 100 -12.60 15.00 3.57
N GLU A 101 -13.72 15.12 2.86
CA GLU A 101 -14.74 14.07 2.72
C GLU A 101 -14.56 13.26 1.43
N LEU A 102 -13.60 13.64 0.58
CA LEU A 102 -13.33 12.96 -0.68
C LEU A 102 -12.82 11.53 -0.42
N SER A 103 -13.55 10.54 -0.96
CA SER A 103 -13.21 9.12 -0.79
C SER A 103 -11.83 8.76 -1.35
N ASP A 104 -11.38 9.45 -2.40
CA ASP A 104 -10.04 9.30 -2.97
C ASP A 104 -8.93 9.57 -1.97
N ILE A 105 -9.20 10.36 -0.92
CA ILE A 105 -8.25 10.65 0.15
C ILE A 105 -8.45 9.68 1.32
N ILE A 106 -9.70 9.47 1.73
CA ILE A 106 -10.04 8.68 2.92
C ILE A 106 -9.65 7.21 2.75
N ASN A 107 -9.99 6.60 1.61
CA ASN A 107 -9.80 5.17 1.39
C ASN A 107 -8.32 4.76 1.39
N PRO A 108 -7.43 5.39 0.60
CA PRO A 108 -6.01 5.04 0.65
C PRO A 108 -5.39 5.40 1.99
N TRP A 109 -5.77 6.50 2.64
CA TRP A 109 -5.30 6.81 4.00
C TRP A 109 -5.59 5.67 4.98
N GLN A 110 -6.83 5.16 5.01
CA GLN A 110 -7.22 4.06 5.89
C GLN A 110 -6.49 2.76 5.56
N ALA A 111 -6.40 2.41 4.27
CA ALA A 111 -5.75 1.19 3.83
C ALA A 111 -4.24 1.20 4.13
N LEU A 112 -3.55 2.30 3.83
CA LEU A 112 -2.11 2.46 4.13
C LEU A 112 -1.86 2.40 5.64
N ASN A 113 -2.65 3.10 6.45
CA ASN A 113 -2.52 3.01 7.91
C ASN A 113 -2.81 1.59 8.44
N SER A 114 -3.75 0.86 7.84
CA SER A 114 -3.99 -0.55 8.17
C SER A 114 -2.76 -1.41 7.88
N VAL A 115 -2.07 -1.19 6.75
CA VAL A 115 -0.80 -1.88 6.44
C VAL A 115 0.24 -1.56 7.52
N THR A 116 0.40 -0.29 7.92
CA THR A 116 1.42 0.10 8.91
C THR A 116 1.23 -0.59 10.28
N ILE A 117 0.01 -0.65 10.80
CA ILE A 117 -0.26 -1.24 12.12
C ILE A 117 -0.18 -2.78 12.08
N ASN A 118 -0.69 -3.41 11.02
CA ASN A 118 -0.64 -4.86 10.88
C ASN A 118 0.79 -5.36 10.66
N ALA A 119 1.59 -4.63 9.88
CA ALA A 119 3.02 -4.92 9.77
C ALA A 119 3.75 -4.76 11.12
N SER A 120 3.43 -3.71 11.88
CA SER A 120 3.99 -3.51 13.23
C SER A 120 3.66 -4.68 14.18
N ARG A 121 2.45 -5.25 14.07
CA ARG A 121 2.04 -6.45 14.81
C ARG A 121 2.88 -7.66 14.39
N VAL A 122 3.13 -7.88 13.10
CA VAL A 122 3.99 -8.98 12.62
C VAL A 122 5.44 -8.84 13.10
N ILE A 123 5.99 -7.62 13.05
CA ILE A 123 7.39 -7.34 13.38
C ILE A 123 7.69 -7.57 14.87
N ASN A 124 6.70 -7.29 15.75
CA ASN A 124 6.85 -7.36 17.20
C ASN A 124 7.44 -8.71 17.68
N ASP A 125 8.27 -8.67 18.72
CA ASP A 125 8.98 -9.85 19.24
C ASP A 125 8.07 -10.95 19.78
N LYS A 126 6.85 -10.60 20.19
CA LYS A 126 5.83 -11.59 20.63
C LYS A 126 5.25 -12.39 19.46
N SER A 127 5.36 -11.87 18.23
CA SER A 127 4.89 -12.54 17.01
C SER A 127 5.96 -13.50 16.49
N VAL A 128 5.83 -14.77 16.87
CA VAL A 128 6.80 -15.84 16.53
C VAL A 128 6.16 -17.05 15.81
N ASN A 129 4.83 -17.11 15.78
CA ASN A 129 4.10 -18.28 15.29
C ASN A 129 3.82 -18.16 13.80
N THR A 130 4.21 -19.19 13.05
CA THR A 130 3.95 -19.30 11.60
C THR A 130 3.47 -20.69 11.23
N ALA A 131 2.58 -20.81 10.23
CA ALA A 131 2.11 -22.11 9.72
C ALA A 131 3.18 -22.79 8.84
N GLY A 132 4.06 -21.99 8.23
CA GLY A 132 5.26 -22.36 7.50
C GLY A 132 6.13 -21.13 7.23
N GLY A 133 7.25 -21.28 6.53
CA GLY A 133 8.13 -20.16 6.17
C GLY A 133 9.11 -19.70 7.26
N ASP A 134 10.07 -18.87 6.86
CA ASP A 134 11.08 -18.32 7.76
C ASP A 134 10.55 -17.05 8.45
N VAL A 135 10.51 -17.08 9.78
CA VAL A 135 10.08 -15.94 10.61
C VAL A 135 10.93 -14.69 10.33
N ALA A 136 12.23 -14.84 10.07
CA ALA A 136 13.11 -13.71 9.80
C ALA A 136 12.71 -13.04 8.47
N GLN A 137 12.58 -13.82 7.41
CA GLN A 137 12.13 -13.34 6.10
C GLN A 137 10.72 -12.71 6.19
N LEU A 138 9.76 -13.36 6.86
CA LEU A 138 8.40 -12.84 7.01
C LEU A 138 8.36 -11.50 7.75
N LYS A 139 9.20 -11.33 8.78
CA LYS A 139 9.35 -10.04 9.46
C LYS A 139 10.02 -8.99 8.57
N ALA A 140 10.99 -9.37 7.74
CA ALA A 140 11.59 -8.47 6.76
C ALA A 140 10.60 -8.02 5.68
N GLU A 141 9.76 -8.92 5.16
CA GLU A 141 8.66 -8.57 4.26
C GLU A 141 7.68 -7.59 4.92
N ALA A 142 7.29 -7.83 6.18
CA ALA A 142 6.45 -6.90 6.93
C ALA A 142 7.10 -5.52 7.11
N ARG A 143 8.41 -5.44 7.39
CA ARG A 143 9.15 -4.16 7.45
C ARG A 143 9.11 -3.42 6.13
N PHE A 144 9.35 -4.13 5.02
CA PHE A 144 9.24 -3.55 3.69
C PHE A 144 7.84 -3.00 3.42
N TYR A 145 6.77 -3.78 3.69
CA TYR A 145 5.40 -3.30 3.47
C TYR A 145 5.04 -2.12 4.36
N ARG A 146 5.52 -2.09 5.62
CA ARG A 146 5.36 -0.94 6.50
C ARG A 146 6.05 0.30 5.94
N ALA A 147 7.30 0.17 5.53
CA ALA A 147 8.08 1.24 4.93
C ALA A 147 7.42 1.77 3.65
N TRP A 148 6.98 0.89 2.75
CA TRP A 148 6.25 1.25 1.53
C TRP A 148 4.96 2.04 1.82
N ALA A 149 4.16 1.58 2.78
CA ALA A 149 2.93 2.29 3.16
C ALA A 149 3.23 3.64 3.81
N MET A 150 4.25 3.71 4.67
CA MET A 150 4.68 4.95 5.32
C MET A 150 5.26 5.96 4.32
N GLU A 151 5.97 5.51 3.28
CA GLU A 151 6.47 6.37 2.22
C GLU A 151 5.32 7.04 1.46
N TRP A 152 4.30 6.29 1.06
CA TRP A 152 3.08 6.87 0.47
C TRP A 152 2.37 7.83 1.43
N ILE A 153 2.32 7.50 2.72
CA ILE A 153 1.71 8.40 3.72
C ILE A 153 2.50 9.71 3.84
N LEU A 154 3.83 9.62 3.86
CA LEU A 154 4.73 10.77 3.92
C LEU A 154 4.57 11.66 2.68
N ASP A 155 4.52 11.06 1.50
CA ASP A 155 4.42 11.76 0.23
C ASP A 155 3.11 12.54 0.10
N MET A 156 1.99 11.88 0.40
CA MET A 156 0.65 12.44 0.21
C MET A 156 0.20 13.35 1.36
N TRP A 157 0.56 13.04 2.62
CA TRP A 157 0.04 13.77 3.80
C TRP A 157 1.11 14.39 4.70
N ARG A 158 2.39 14.05 4.53
CA ARG A 158 3.53 14.50 5.36
C ARG A 158 3.42 14.24 6.86
N GLN A 159 2.46 13.40 7.26
CA GLN A 159 2.14 13.07 8.64
C GLN A 159 1.98 11.56 8.72
N VAL A 160 3.01 10.88 9.23
CA VAL A 160 3.07 9.41 9.29
C VAL A 160 2.70 8.97 10.71
N PRO A 161 1.47 8.49 10.95
CA PRO A 161 1.08 8.00 12.25
C PRO A 161 1.82 6.70 12.57
N ILE A 162 2.31 6.59 13.80
CA ILE A 162 2.89 5.37 14.33
C ILE A 162 2.19 5.04 15.64
N ARG A 163 2.01 3.74 15.89
CA ARG A 163 1.29 3.27 17.05
C ARG A 163 1.99 2.06 17.64
N ASP A 164 2.22 2.12 18.94
CA ASP A 164 2.65 0.96 19.72
C ASP A 164 1.53 -0.10 19.73
N VAL A 165 1.89 -1.33 19.42
CA VAL A 165 0.97 -2.48 19.39
C VAL A 165 0.41 -2.81 20.77
N ASP A 166 1.12 -2.45 21.84
CA ASP A 166 0.69 -2.64 23.22
C ASP A 166 -0.13 -1.45 23.76
N ALA A 167 -0.28 -0.36 22.99
CA ALA A 167 -1.07 0.79 23.41
C ALA A 167 -2.58 0.48 23.43
N SER A 168 -3.29 0.98 24.45
CA SER A 168 -4.75 0.84 24.59
C SER A 168 -5.49 1.44 23.39
N ASN A 169 -6.60 0.84 22.94
CA ASN A 169 -7.33 1.30 21.74
C ASN A 169 -7.75 2.77 21.76
N SER A 170 -7.83 3.41 22.93
CA SER A 170 -8.12 4.84 23.08
C SER A 170 -6.89 5.76 23.03
N ALA A 171 -5.67 5.20 23.03
CA ALA A 171 -4.44 5.97 22.92
C ALA A 171 -4.36 6.67 21.56
N ILE A 172 -3.92 7.93 21.57
CA ILE A 172 -3.68 8.71 20.35
C ILE A 172 -2.32 8.26 19.77
N PRO A 173 -2.23 7.95 18.46
CA PRO A 173 -0.96 7.64 17.81
C PRO A 173 0.03 8.81 17.87
N ASP A 174 1.33 8.50 17.92
CA ASP A 174 2.37 9.49 17.63
C ASP A 174 2.41 9.75 16.13
N VAL A 175 2.88 10.93 15.72
CA VAL A 175 2.95 11.31 14.29
C VAL A 175 4.37 11.75 13.96
N LEU A 176 5.02 10.98 13.10
CA LEU A 176 6.32 11.33 12.53
C LEU A 176 6.15 12.28 11.35
N THR A 177 7.09 13.20 11.19
CA THR A 177 7.14 14.17 10.08
C THR A 177 8.59 14.39 9.65
N GLY A 178 8.78 14.87 8.41
CA GLY A 178 10.10 15.26 7.88
C GLY A 178 11.19 14.21 8.12
N GLN A 179 12.32 14.63 8.70
CA GLN A 179 13.48 13.77 8.94
C GLN A 179 13.17 12.53 9.80
N ALA A 180 12.32 12.67 10.83
CA ALA A 180 12.00 11.55 11.71
C ALA A 180 11.22 10.44 10.99
N ALA A 181 10.34 10.81 10.05
CA ALA A 181 9.63 9.85 9.21
C ALA A 181 10.60 9.17 8.23
N VAL A 182 11.47 9.94 7.58
CA VAL A 182 12.50 9.41 6.66
C VAL A 182 13.41 8.42 7.38
N ASP A 183 13.95 8.78 8.55
CA ASP A 183 14.84 7.91 9.32
C ASP A 183 14.17 6.59 9.71
N PHE A 184 12.89 6.65 10.10
CA PHE A 184 12.13 5.45 10.45
C PHE A 184 11.94 4.52 9.25
N ILE A 185 11.55 5.07 8.10
CA ILE A 185 11.35 4.30 6.85
C ILE A 185 12.67 3.68 6.40
N VAL A 186 13.77 4.43 6.39
CA VAL A 186 15.11 3.94 6.03
C VAL A 186 15.58 2.84 6.98
N ALA A 187 15.33 2.98 8.29
CA ALA A 187 15.68 1.95 9.26
C ALA A 187 14.94 0.64 9.01
N ASP A 188 13.65 0.71 8.67
CA ASP A 188 12.88 -0.49 8.31
C ASP A 188 13.38 -1.14 7.01
N LEU A 189 13.69 -0.36 5.98
CA LEU A 189 14.20 -0.88 4.71
C LEU A 189 15.58 -1.54 4.89
N ASN A 190 16.49 -0.91 5.63
CA ASN A 190 17.80 -1.49 5.93
C ASN A 190 17.70 -2.78 6.75
N ALA A 191 16.80 -2.82 7.73
CA ALA A 191 16.55 -4.03 8.50
C ALA A 191 15.90 -5.13 7.64
N ALA A 192 15.03 -4.77 6.69
CA ALA A 192 14.42 -5.72 5.77
C ALA A 192 15.47 -6.36 4.84
N ILE A 193 16.36 -5.56 4.24
CA ILE A 193 17.39 -6.03 3.29
C ILE A 193 18.24 -7.19 3.83
N ALA A 194 18.45 -7.26 5.14
CA ALA A 194 19.23 -8.33 5.77
C ALA A 194 18.64 -9.73 5.54
N ASP A 195 17.31 -9.86 5.55
CA ASP A 195 16.60 -11.15 5.48
C ASP A 195 15.66 -11.26 4.26
N LEU A 196 15.54 -10.21 3.44
CA LEU A 196 14.81 -10.30 2.17
C LEU A 196 15.55 -11.17 1.14
N PRO A 197 14.82 -11.89 0.28
CA PRO A 197 15.44 -12.68 -0.77
C PRO A 197 16.16 -11.80 -1.78
N GLU A 198 17.27 -12.33 -2.28
CA GLU A 198 17.95 -11.81 -3.47
C GLU A 198 17.26 -12.39 -4.70
N VAL A 199 16.78 -11.50 -5.56
CA VAL A 199 16.09 -11.84 -6.80
C VAL A 199 16.71 -10.95 -7.88
N THR A 200 17.19 -11.59 -8.94
CA THR A 200 17.91 -10.95 -10.02
C THR A 200 16.98 -10.65 -11.19
N ALA A 201 17.44 -9.86 -12.16
CA ALA A 201 16.65 -9.55 -13.35
C ALA A 201 16.24 -10.80 -14.15
N GLY A 202 17.07 -11.84 -14.16
CA GLY A 202 16.81 -13.09 -14.89
C GLY A 202 15.83 -14.04 -14.21
N ASP A 203 15.53 -13.83 -12.93
CA ASP A 203 14.60 -14.66 -12.17
C ASP A 203 13.15 -14.43 -12.59
N GLY A 204 12.32 -15.46 -12.45
CA GLY A 204 10.93 -15.41 -12.91
C GLY A 204 10.10 -14.32 -12.23
N ILE A 205 9.26 -13.65 -13.02
CA ILE A 205 8.42 -12.52 -12.60
C ILE A 205 7.65 -12.77 -11.29
N ASP A 206 7.16 -13.97 -11.03
CA ASP A 206 6.43 -14.31 -9.80
C ASP A 206 7.24 -14.05 -8.51
N LEU A 207 8.57 -14.20 -8.56
CA LEU A 207 9.47 -13.92 -7.44
C LEU A 207 9.61 -12.41 -7.17
N LYS A 208 9.30 -11.58 -8.16
CA LYS A 208 9.29 -10.12 -8.10
C LYS A 208 7.93 -9.57 -7.62
N SER A 209 6.98 -10.44 -7.25
CA SER A 209 5.67 -10.04 -6.68
C SER A 209 5.67 -9.92 -5.16
N SER A 210 6.76 -10.34 -4.51
CA SER A 210 7.01 -10.20 -3.08
C SER A 210 8.24 -9.30 -2.87
N PRO A 211 8.46 -8.77 -1.65
CA PRO A 211 9.60 -7.91 -1.37
C PRO A 211 10.94 -8.63 -1.59
N THR A 212 11.89 -7.93 -2.18
CA THR A 212 13.24 -8.41 -2.47
C THR A 212 14.24 -7.35 -2.01
N LYS A 213 15.53 -7.70 -1.94
CA LYS A 213 16.59 -6.70 -1.70
C LYS A 213 16.56 -5.58 -2.75
N ALA A 214 16.35 -5.92 -4.02
CA ALA A 214 16.24 -4.95 -5.11
C ALA A 214 15.03 -4.01 -4.93
N SER A 215 13.86 -4.53 -4.52
CA SER A 215 12.69 -3.68 -4.26
C SER A 215 12.90 -2.75 -3.06
N ALA A 216 13.60 -3.20 -2.01
CA ALA A 216 13.93 -2.35 -0.87
C ALA A 216 14.91 -1.23 -1.25
N ASN A 217 15.94 -1.54 -2.03
CA ASN A 217 16.86 -0.54 -2.58
C ASN A 217 16.12 0.48 -3.47
N LEU A 218 15.12 0.05 -4.25
CA LEU A 218 14.31 0.95 -5.07
C LEU A 218 13.55 1.98 -4.20
N LEU A 219 12.98 1.57 -3.08
CA LEU A 219 12.31 2.49 -2.15
C LEU A 219 13.31 3.41 -1.43
N ILE A 220 14.49 2.92 -1.05
CA ILE A 220 15.56 3.78 -0.50
C ILE A 220 15.93 4.88 -1.50
N ALA A 221 16.14 4.51 -2.77
CA ALA A 221 16.45 5.47 -3.83
C ALA A 221 15.34 6.51 -4.00
N ARG A 222 14.08 6.08 -4.09
CA ARG A 222 12.92 6.98 -4.24
C ARG A 222 12.78 7.95 -3.07
N LEU A 223 12.87 7.45 -1.84
CA LEU A 223 12.73 8.24 -0.63
C LEU A 223 13.84 9.30 -0.51
N HIS A 224 15.11 8.94 -0.76
CA HIS A 224 16.22 9.88 -0.69
C HIS A 224 16.21 10.90 -1.84
N LEU A 225 15.73 10.52 -3.03
CA LEU A 225 15.54 11.45 -4.13
C LEU A 225 14.58 12.59 -3.74
N ASN A 226 13.49 12.25 -3.06
CA ASN A 226 12.44 13.19 -2.66
C ASN A 226 12.62 13.78 -1.25
N LYS A 227 13.62 13.34 -0.48
CA LYS A 227 13.82 13.75 0.91
C LYS A 227 13.83 15.26 1.12
N HIS A 228 14.47 16.01 0.22
CA HIS A 228 14.52 17.46 0.32
C HIS A 228 13.12 18.12 0.29
N VAL A 229 12.16 17.54 -0.45
CA VAL A 229 10.75 17.97 -0.49
C VAL A 229 10.07 17.73 0.86
N TYR A 230 10.31 16.59 1.50
CA TYR A 230 9.74 16.25 2.81
C TYR A 230 10.29 17.11 3.94
N LEU A 231 11.52 17.60 3.78
CA LEU A 231 12.20 18.47 4.75
C LEU A 231 11.96 19.97 4.46
N GLY A 232 11.47 20.34 3.28
CA GLY A 232 11.40 21.74 2.85
C GLY A 232 12.79 22.38 2.67
N THR A 233 13.74 21.59 2.16
CA THR A 233 15.16 21.96 1.96
C THR A 233 15.55 21.81 0.49
N SER A 234 16.79 22.17 0.15
CA SER A 234 17.36 21.91 -1.18
C SER A 234 17.96 20.51 -1.27
N PRO A 235 18.04 19.89 -2.47
CA PRO A 235 18.69 18.59 -2.64
C PRO A 235 20.13 18.58 -2.08
N GLU A 236 20.46 17.57 -1.29
CA GLU A 236 21.80 17.39 -0.74
C GLU A 236 22.59 16.34 -1.51
N THR A 237 23.89 16.58 -1.74
CA THR A 237 24.76 15.62 -2.44
C THR A 237 24.86 14.28 -1.72
N GLY A 238 24.79 14.28 -0.37
CA GLY A 238 24.80 13.05 0.42
C GLY A 238 23.61 12.15 0.11
N ASP A 239 22.41 12.73 -0.01
CA ASP A 239 21.22 11.98 -0.38
C ASP A 239 21.30 11.44 -1.82
N MET A 240 21.82 12.23 -2.76
CA MET A 240 22.04 11.74 -4.13
C MET A 240 23.06 10.59 -4.18
N GLN A 241 24.07 10.60 -3.31
CA GLN A 241 24.99 9.47 -3.21
C GLN A 241 24.30 8.20 -2.70
N THR A 242 23.37 8.32 -1.75
CA THR A 242 22.53 7.19 -1.32
C THR A 242 21.65 6.66 -2.46
N VAL A 243 21.06 7.54 -3.27
CA VAL A 243 20.30 7.16 -4.48
C VAL A 243 21.17 6.35 -5.43
N VAL A 244 22.35 6.87 -5.77
CA VAL A 244 23.30 6.19 -6.68
C VAL A 244 23.69 4.82 -6.13
N SER A 245 24.07 4.72 -4.85
CA SER A 245 24.47 3.45 -4.26
C SER A 245 23.34 2.42 -4.25
N ALA A 246 22.10 2.82 -3.95
CA ALA A 246 20.96 1.90 -3.99
C ALA A 246 20.67 1.42 -5.42
N VAL A 247 20.79 2.30 -6.43
CA VAL A 247 20.62 1.94 -7.84
C VAL A 247 21.78 1.07 -8.36
N ASP A 248 23.00 1.27 -7.86
CA ASP A 248 24.15 0.43 -8.19
C ASP A 248 23.95 -1.02 -7.70
N GLU A 249 23.38 -1.22 -6.51
CA GLU A 249 23.01 -2.56 -6.00
C GLU A 249 21.96 -3.23 -6.92
N ILE A 250 20.92 -2.49 -7.33
CA ILE A 250 19.91 -2.98 -8.28
C ILE A 250 20.56 -3.35 -9.63
N THR A 251 21.49 -2.53 -10.11
CA THR A 251 22.22 -2.78 -11.36
C THR A 251 23.12 -4.01 -11.24
N ALA A 252 23.73 -4.23 -10.06
CA ALA A 252 24.54 -5.41 -9.79
C ALA A 252 23.71 -6.72 -9.81
N ASP A 253 22.43 -6.65 -9.44
CA ASP A 253 21.46 -7.75 -9.58
C ASP A 253 21.01 -7.99 -11.05
N GLY A 254 21.60 -7.25 -12.00
CA GLY A 254 21.41 -7.42 -13.45
C GLY A 254 20.20 -6.70 -14.03
N TYR A 255 19.49 -5.88 -13.24
CA TYR A 255 18.38 -5.08 -13.73
C TYR A 255 18.87 -4.01 -14.70
N THR A 256 18.18 -3.85 -15.82
CA THR A 256 18.53 -2.91 -16.89
C THR A 256 17.28 -2.52 -17.66
N LEU A 257 17.35 -1.43 -18.41
CA LEU A 257 16.28 -1.03 -19.32
C LEU A 257 16.02 -2.12 -20.37
N ALA A 258 14.75 -2.27 -20.75
CA ALA A 258 14.30 -3.06 -21.87
C ALA A 258 15.04 -2.66 -23.14
N ALA A 259 15.26 -3.63 -24.03
CA ALA A 259 15.93 -3.35 -25.30
C ALA A 259 15.07 -2.42 -26.16
N SER A 260 15.72 -1.70 -27.08
CA SER A 260 15.03 -0.84 -28.04
C SER A 260 13.98 -1.65 -28.82
N GLY A 261 12.72 -1.24 -28.72
CA GLY A 261 11.57 -1.92 -29.34
C GLY A 261 10.73 -2.74 -28.37
N ASP A 262 11.26 -3.05 -27.17
CA ASP A 262 10.62 -3.93 -26.19
C ASP A 262 9.97 -3.13 -25.04
N TYR A 263 9.90 -1.79 -25.14
CA TYR A 263 9.28 -0.94 -24.12
C TYR A 263 7.86 -1.40 -23.76
N PHE A 264 7.04 -1.77 -24.75
CA PHE A 264 5.67 -2.22 -24.49
C PHE A 264 5.59 -3.63 -23.85
N ASP A 265 6.68 -4.40 -23.85
CA ASP A 265 6.70 -5.73 -23.27
C ASP A 265 6.80 -5.68 -21.74
N ILE A 266 7.30 -4.59 -21.14
CA ILE A 266 7.37 -4.41 -19.67
C ILE A 266 5.98 -4.25 -19.03
N PHE A 267 4.94 -3.94 -19.83
CA PHE A 267 3.55 -3.84 -19.36
C PHE A 267 2.78 -5.16 -19.49
N ARG A 268 3.47 -6.26 -19.80
CA ARG A 268 2.88 -7.59 -19.89
C ARG A 268 3.29 -8.42 -18.66
N PRO A 269 2.46 -9.39 -18.24
CA PRO A 269 2.80 -10.30 -17.14
C PRO A 269 3.79 -11.38 -17.61
N SER A 270 4.92 -10.97 -18.19
CA SER A 270 5.99 -11.82 -18.69
C SER A 270 7.29 -11.47 -18.01
N ASN A 271 8.25 -12.40 -18.05
CA ASN A 271 9.57 -12.11 -17.51
C ASN A 271 10.28 -11.06 -18.36
N ASP A 272 10.83 -10.05 -17.70
CA ASP A 272 11.64 -9.00 -18.30
C ASP A 272 12.80 -8.63 -17.35
N VAL A 273 13.72 -7.79 -17.85
CA VAL A 273 14.94 -7.39 -17.14
C VAL A 273 14.85 -6.03 -16.44
N GLU A 274 13.74 -5.30 -16.58
CA GLU A 274 13.56 -3.93 -16.08
C GLU A 274 12.68 -3.88 -14.83
N THR A 275 11.63 -4.71 -14.78
CA THR A 275 10.67 -4.77 -13.68
C THR A 275 11.32 -5.28 -12.41
N ILE A 276 11.53 -4.40 -11.43
CA ILE A 276 12.14 -4.71 -10.12
C ILE A 276 11.13 -5.34 -9.15
N TRP A 277 9.92 -4.77 -9.10
CA TRP A 277 8.83 -5.23 -8.25
C TRP A 277 7.50 -4.97 -8.96
N TRP A 278 6.58 -5.94 -8.92
CA TRP A 278 5.30 -5.84 -9.61
C TRP A 278 4.14 -6.39 -8.77
N SER A 279 2.93 -6.12 -9.25
CA SER A 279 1.69 -6.62 -8.67
C SER A 279 0.79 -7.22 -9.76
N PRO A 280 0.08 -8.32 -9.48
CA PRO A 280 -0.93 -8.88 -10.38
C PRO A 280 -2.24 -8.08 -10.43
N ALA A 281 -2.26 -6.83 -9.93
CA ALA A 281 -3.41 -5.96 -10.01
C ALA A 281 -3.84 -5.75 -11.48
N ASP A 282 -5.15 -5.76 -11.73
CA ASP A 282 -5.69 -5.52 -13.06
C ASP A 282 -5.49 -4.06 -13.47
N THR A 283 -4.80 -3.85 -14.58
CA THR A 283 -4.55 -2.52 -15.18
C THR A 283 -5.51 -2.21 -16.33
N GLY A 284 -6.39 -3.14 -16.70
CA GLY A 284 -7.41 -2.93 -17.73
C GLY A 284 -8.24 -1.65 -17.55
N PRO A 285 -8.71 -1.29 -16.35
CA PRO A 285 -9.46 -0.07 -16.13
C PRO A 285 -8.78 1.23 -16.58
N TYR A 286 -7.44 1.35 -16.47
CA TYR A 286 -6.72 2.55 -16.95
C TYR A 286 -6.71 2.66 -18.48
N ILE A 287 -6.87 1.54 -19.18
CA ILE A 287 -7.00 1.54 -20.63
C ILE A 287 -8.45 1.85 -20.99
N TRP A 288 -9.41 1.14 -20.39
CA TRP A 288 -10.82 1.25 -20.77
C TRP A 288 -11.40 2.64 -20.48
N ASN A 289 -10.96 3.31 -19.41
CA ASN A 289 -11.44 4.65 -19.08
C ASN A 289 -11.08 5.71 -20.15
N THR A 290 -10.04 5.47 -20.97
CA THR A 290 -9.61 6.38 -22.06
C THR A 290 -10.25 6.07 -23.42
N LEU A 291 -10.70 4.84 -23.63
CA LEU A 291 -11.25 4.38 -24.90
C LEU A 291 -12.71 4.84 -25.10
N HIS A 292 -13.07 5.17 -26.34
CA HIS A 292 -14.47 5.45 -26.71
C HIS A 292 -15.34 4.18 -26.58
N TYR A 293 -16.65 4.33 -26.38
CA TYR A 293 -17.60 3.20 -26.27
C TYR A 293 -17.61 2.25 -27.47
N SER A 294 -17.11 2.71 -28.63
CA SER A 294 -17.04 1.91 -29.87
C SER A 294 -15.66 1.30 -30.11
N GLN A 295 -14.73 1.48 -29.18
CA GLN A 295 -13.41 0.89 -29.20
C GLN A 295 -13.38 -0.26 -28.21
N ASP A 296 -13.38 -1.48 -28.74
CA ASP A 296 -13.24 -2.69 -27.95
C ASP A 296 -11.77 -2.94 -27.58
N PHE A 297 -11.55 -3.68 -26.51
CA PHE A 297 -10.24 -4.21 -26.15
C PHE A 297 -10.28 -5.75 -26.18
N PRO A 298 -10.03 -6.35 -27.36
CA PRO A 298 -10.26 -7.78 -27.59
C PRO A 298 -9.59 -8.67 -26.54
N GLY A 299 -10.39 -9.57 -25.93
CA GLY A 299 -9.91 -10.57 -24.98
C GLY A 299 -9.84 -10.10 -23.52
N PHE A 300 -10.14 -8.83 -23.24
CA PHE A 300 -10.26 -8.32 -21.85
C PHE A 300 -11.52 -7.48 -21.63
N ASN A 301 -11.90 -6.62 -22.59
CA ASN A 301 -13.14 -5.83 -22.52
C ASN A 301 -13.77 -5.65 -23.92
N ASP A 302 -14.51 -6.66 -24.33
CA ASP A 302 -15.27 -6.68 -25.60
C ASP A 302 -16.57 -5.86 -25.53
N GLY A 303 -16.84 -5.20 -24.39
CA GLY A 303 -18.00 -4.32 -24.18
C GLY A 303 -17.76 -2.86 -24.55
N GLY A 304 -16.57 -2.54 -25.07
CA GLY A 304 -16.14 -1.19 -25.40
C GLY A 304 -15.52 -0.42 -24.24
N GLY A 305 -14.82 0.66 -24.57
CA GLY A 305 -14.28 1.62 -23.59
C GLY A 305 -15.35 2.38 -22.81
N TRP A 306 -14.94 3.10 -21.78
CA TRP A 306 -15.82 3.83 -20.86
C TRP A 306 -15.90 5.33 -21.16
N ASN A 307 -15.10 5.82 -22.11
CA ASN A 307 -15.18 7.15 -22.69
C ASN A 307 -15.07 8.28 -21.65
N GLY A 308 -14.19 8.13 -20.66
CA GLY A 308 -14.04 9.09 -19.56
C GLY A 308 -12.82 9.98 -19.71
N PHE A 309 -11.69 9.40 -19.36
CA PHE A 309 -10.40 10.05 -19.23
C PHE A 309 -9.90 10.47 -20.62
N ALA A 310 -9.28 11.63 -20.69
CA ALA A 310 -8.59 12.12 -21.87
C ALA A 310 -7.29 12.81 -21.43
N THR A 311 -6.31 12.86 -22.31
CA THR A 311 -5.08 13.59 -22.09
C THR A 311 -5.25 15.06 -22.46
N LEU A 312 -4.58 15.96 -21.73
CA LEU A 312 -4.50 17.37 -22.10
C LEU A 312 -3.61 17.58 -23.32
N SER A 313 -3.93 18.58 -24.14
CA SER A 313 -3.17 18.87 -25.37
C SER A 313 -1.69 19.12 -25.13
N GLU A 314 -1.36 19.79 -24.02
CA GLU A 314 -0.03 20.16 -23.62
C GLU A 314 0.83 18.94 -23.33
N PHE A 315 0.28 17.96 -22.59
CA PHE A 315 0.96 16.70 -22.31
C PHE A 315 1.12 15.86 -23.58
N TYR A 316 0.08 15.77 -24.42
CA TYR A 316 0.16 15.07 -25.71
C TYR A 316 1.27 15.63 -26.61
N GLN A 317 1.44 16.96 -26.63
CA GLN A 317 2.47 17.64 -27.41
C GLN A 317 3.91 17.36 -26.92
N LEU A 318 4.11 16.76 -25.74
CA LEU A 318 5.43 16.31 -25.30
C LEU A 318 5.92 15.05 -26.05
N PHE A 319 5.00 14.26 -26.60
CA PHE A 319 5.31 13.02 -27.33
C PHE A 319 5.41 13.21 -28.84
N GLU A 320 4.93 14.35 -29.37
CA GLU A 320 4.99 14.61 -30.80
C GLU A 320 6.24 15.41 -31.19
N GLY A 321 6.76 15.00 -32.34
CA GLY A 321 7.66 15.79 -33.15
C GLY A 321 6.99 16.98 -33.80
N ASN A 322 7.60 17.48 -34.88
CA ASN A 322 7.01 18.54 -35.69
C ASN A 322 5.51 18.26 -36.00
N PRO A 323 4.57 19.16 -35.63
CA PRO A 323 3.12 18.94 -35.79
C PRO A 323 2.64 18.75 -37.23
N ASP A 324 3.51 19.01 -38.22
CA ASP A 324 3.24 18.81 -39.63
C ASP A 324 3.73 17.45 -40.18
N THR A 325 4.33 16.59 -39.35
CA THR A 325 4.88 15.28 -39.78
C THR A 325 4.62 14.16 -38.75
N ASN A 326 4.47 12.92 -39.24
CA ASN A 326 4.25 11.73 -38.40
C ASN A 326 5.16 10.58 -38.88
N TYR A 327 6.44 10.89 -39.14
CA TYR A 327 7.43 9.88 -39.51
C TYR A 327 8.12 9.32 -38.26
N PRO A 328 8.54 8.03 -38.29
CA PRO A 328 9.36 7.47 -37.24
C PRO A 328 10.63 8.32 -36.99
N GLY A 329 10.79 8.83 -35.76
CA GLY A 329 11.92 9.67 -35.35
C GLY A 329 11.66 11.19 -35.38
N ASP A 330 10.44 11.62 -35.64
CA ASP A 330 10.07 13.05 -35.53
C ASP A 330 9.93 13.49 -34.06
N GLY A 331 9.58 12.58 -33.15
CA GLY A 331 9.53 12.74 -31.68
C GLY A 331 10.20 11.56 -30.99
#